data_AF-A0AA40LK99-F1
#
_entry.id   AF-A0AA40LK99-F1
#
_cell.length_a   1.000
_cell.length_b   1.000
_cell.length_c   1.000
_cell.angle_alpha   90.00
_cell.angle_beta   90.00
_cell.angle_gamma   90.00
#
_symmetry.space_group_name_H-M   'P 1'
#
loop_
_entity.id
_entity.type
_entity.pdbx_description
1 polymer ?
#
loop_
_entity_poly.entity_id
_entity_poly.type
_entity_poly.pdbx_seq_one_letter_code
_entity_poly.pdbx_strand_id
1 'polypeptide(L)'
;MAFRTEMGLYYSYFKTIVEAPSFLNGVWMIMNDKLTEYPLVINTLKRFNLYPEVILASWYRIYTKIMDFIGIQTKICWTVTRGEGLSPIESCEGLGDPACFYVAVIFLLNGLMMALFFIYGTYLSGSRLGGLVTVLSFFFNHGECTRVMWTPPLRESFSYPFLVLQMLLVTHILRAPKLYRGSLIALCISNVFFMLPWQFAQFVLLTQIASLFTVYVVGYIDICKLQKIIYIHMISLALCFVLMFGNSMLLTSYYASSLVIIWGVLAMKPHFLKINVSELSLWVIQGCCWLFGTVILKYLTSKIFGIADDAHIGNLLTSKFFSYKDFDTLLYTCAAEFDFMEKETPLRYTKTLLLPAVLVVFAAIVRKIISDMWGVLTKPQTQLRNHQCEHGELVYHALQLVAYTALGILIMRLKLFLTPHMCVMASLICSRQLFGWLFCKVHPGAVVFALLAAMSIQGSANLQTQWNIVGEFSNLPQEELIEWIKYSTKPDAVFAGAMPTMASVKLSALRPVVNHPHYEDAGLRARTKIVYSMYSRKAAEEVKRELVKLHVNYYILEESWCMRRSKLCQPETAVGSWDRNVMFHDPPATQANDEPWSKSLHVPWTLAE
;
A
#
# COMPACT_ATOMS: atom_id res chain seq x y z
N MET A 1 10.79 6.14 -21.54
CA MET A 1 9.67 5.49 -20.81
C MET A 1 10.02 5.29 -19.33
N ALA A 2 9.81 6.31 -18.48
CA ALA A 2 10.23 6.24 -17.08
C ALA A 2 9.24 5.43 -16.19
N PHE A 3 7.94 5.56 -16.42
CA PHE A 3 6.92 4.85 -15.63
C PHE A 3 6.51 3.52 -16.26
N ARG A 4 6.39 2.46 -15.45
CA ARG A 4 5.93 1.12 -15.86
C ARG A 4 4.90 0.57 -14.89
N THR A 5 4.33 -0.59 -15.22
CA THR A 5 3.43 -1.34 -14.34
C THR A 5 2.30 -0.45 -13.78
N GLU A 6 2.02 -0.52 -12.48
CA GLU A 6 1.02 0.30 -11.79
C GLU A 6 1.30 1.81 -11.95
N MET A 7 2.57 2.22 -11.89
CA MET A 7 2.97 3.63 -11.99
C MET A 7 2.62 4.21 -13.36
N GLY A 8 2.91 3.46 -14.42
CA GLY A 8 2.59 3.85 -15.79
C GLY A 8 1.09 3.92 -16.03
N LEU A 9 0.34 3.01 -15.42
CA LEU A 9 -1.12 3.03 -15.46
C LEU A 9 -1.68 4.29 -14.81
N TYR A 10 -1.27 4.64 -13.59
CA TYR A 10 -1.78 5.84 -12.90
C TYR A 10 -1.38 7.13 -13.62
N TYR A 11 -0.12 7.24 -14.03
CA TYR A 11 0.36 8.40 -14.78
C TYR A 11 -0.38 8.57 -16.11
N SER A 12 -0.83 7.48 -16.76
CA SER A 12 -1.61 7.57 -18.00
C SER A 12 -2.90 8.40 -17.83
N TYR A 13 -3.58 8.28 -16.69
CA TYR A 13 -4.80 9.06 -16.43
C TYR A 13 -4.51 10.53 -16.17
N PHE A 14 -3.45 10.82 -15.39
CA PHE A 14 -2.98 12.20 -15.21
C PHE A 14 -2.65 12.84 -16.57
N LYS A 15 -1.91 12.12 -17.43
CA LYS A 15 -1.57 12.55 -18.78
C LYS A 15 -2.80 12.83 -19.63
N THR A 16 -3.80 11.94 -19.62
CA THR A 16 -5.08 12.16 -20.34
C THR A 16 -5.78 13.45 -19.91
N ILE A 17 -5.83 13.76 -18.60
CA ILE A 17 -6.46 14.99 -18.13
C ILE A 17 -5.63 16.22 -18.52
N VAL A 18 -4.31 16.14 -18.51
CA VAL A 18 -3.42 17.26 -18.87
C VAL A 18 -3.49 17.57 -20.38
N GLU A 19 -3.51 16.54 -21.23
CA GLU A 19 -3.49 16.68 -22.69
C GLU A 19 -4.87 16.97 -23.30
N ALA A 20 -5.96 16.77 -22.56
CA ALA A 20 -7.31 17.09 -23.02
C ALA A 20 -7.47 18.57 -23.43
N PRO A 21 -8.48 18.95 -24.24
CA PRO A 21 -8.73 20.36 -24.55
C PRO A 21 -9.20 21.17 -23.33
N SER A 22 -9.92 20.53 -22.41
CA SER A 22 -10.37 21.15 -21.16
C SER A 22 -10.30 20.17 -19.99
N PHE A 23 -10.21 20.71 -18.76
CA PHE A 23 -10.17 19.88 -17.55
C PHE A 23 -11.42 18.99 -17.42
N LEU A 24 -12.61 19.56 -17.65
CA LEU A 24 -13.87 18.82 -17.60
C LEU A 24 -13.95 17.71 -18.65
N ASN A 25 -13.44 17.96 -19.87
CA ASN A 25 -13.37 16.92 -20.89
C ASN A 25 -12.41 15.80 -20.47
N GLY A 26 -11.24 16.15 -19.93
CA GLY A 26 -10.29 15.17 -19.38
C GLY A 26 -10.92 14.30 -18.27
N VAL A 27 -11.65 14.92 -17.34
CA VAL A 27 -12.40 14.19 -16.29
C VAL A 27 -13.48 13.30 -16.90
N TRP A 28 -14.21 13.78 -17.90
CA TRP A 28 -15.24 12.98 -18.59
C TRP A 28 -14.63 11.77 -19.33
N MET A 29 -13.48 11.94 -19.97
CA MET A 29 -12.75 10.86 -20.66
C MET A 29 -12.34 9.74 -19.71
N ILE A 30 -11.84 10.07 -18.51
CA ILE A 30 -11.46 9.05 -17.52
C ILE A 30 -12.69 8.41 -16.83
N MET A 31 -13.79 9.15 -16.69
CA MET A 31 -15.05 8.62 -16.14
C MET A 31 -15.76 7.67 -17.10
N ASN A 32 -15.50 7.79 -18.41
CA ASN A 32 -16.06 6.95 -19.47
C ASN A 32 -14.93 6.27 -20.25
N ASP A 33 -14.00 5.64 -19.52
CA ASP A 33 -12.82 5.05 -20.12
C ASP A 33 -13.17 3.76 -20.86
N LYS A 34 -12.80 3.70 -22.14
CA LYS A 34 -12.98 2.53 -23.02
C LYS A 34 -11.68 1.77 -23.27
N LEU A 35 -10.55 2.29 -22.78
CA LEU A 35 -9.22 1.80 -23.14
C LEU A 35 -8.66 0.80 -22.13
N THR A 36 -8.98 0.92 -20.83
CA THR A 36 -8.34 0.11 -19.78
C THR A 36 -8.91 -1.31 -19.68
N GLU A 37 -10.22 -1.49 -19.85
CA GLU A 37 -10.92 -2.78 -19.69
C GLU A 37 -11.78 -3.12 -20.93
N TYR A 38 -11.27 -2.89 -22.14
CA TYR A 38 -12.03 -3.09 -23.40
C TYR A 38 -12.66 -4.50 -23.49
N PRO A 39 -13.93 -4.66 -23.92
CA PRO A 39 -14.85 -3.67 -24.49
C PRO A 39 -15.69 -2.89 -23.47
N LEU A 40 -15.45 -3.09 -22.17
CA LEU A 40 -16.23 -2.44 -21.11
C LEU A 40 -15.90 -0.95 -21.05
N VAL A 41 -16.92 -0.15 -20.73
CA VAL A 41 -16.75 1.25 -20.36
C VAL A 41 -16.76 1.34 -18.85
N ILE A 42 -15.66 1.80 -18.27
CA ILE A 42 -15.50 1.85 -16.82
C ILE A 42 -15.33 3.28 -16.30
N ASN A 43 -15.88 3.53 -15.12
CA ASN A 43 -15.56 4.74 -14.36
C ASN A 43 -14.29 4.50 -13.55
N THR A 44 -13.17 4.99 -14.09
CA THR A 44 -11.85 4.77 -13.50
C THR A 44 -11.66 5.49 -12.17
N LEU A 45 -12.39 6.60 -11.91
CA LEU A 45 -12.35 7.30 -10.63
C LEU A 45 -12.90 6.43 -9.49
N LYS A 46 -14.04 5.77 -9.74
CA LYS A 46 -14.64 4.80 -8.81
C LYS A 46 -13.77 3.55 -8.67
N ARG A 47 -13.21 3.08 -9.77
CA ARG A 47 -12.49 1.81 -9.85
C ARG A 47 -11.10 1.85 -9.22
N PHE A 48 -10.32 2.89 -9.49
CA PHE A 48 -8.89 2.95 -9.18
C PHE A 48 -8.50 4.05 -8.19
N ASN A 49 -9.46 4.76 -7.60
CA ASN A 49 -9.22 5.81 -6.60
C ASN A 49 -8.31 6.94 -7.13
N LEU A 50 -8.60 7.45 -8.34
CA LEU A 50 -7.77 8.43 -9.09
C LEU A 50 -7.88 9.90 -8.60
N TYR A 51 -8.31 10.14 -7.36
CA TYR A 51 -8.38 11.50 -6.81
C TYR A 51 -7.05 12.26 -6.86
N PRO A 52 -5.89 11.66 -6.52
CA PRO A 52 -4.61 12.34 -6.62
C PRO A 52 -4.33 12.84 -8.03
N GLU A 53 -4.56 12.03 -9.06
CA GLU A 53 -4.27 12.39 -10.44
C GLU A 53 -5.16 13.54 -10.92
N VAL A 54 -6.45 13.54 -10.54
CA VAL A 54 -7.37 14.63 -10.88
C VAL A 54 -6.95 15.95 -10.24
N ILE A 55 -6.58 15.92 -8.95
CA ILE A 55 -6.13 17.11 -8.20
C ILE A 55 -4.82 17.63 -8.80
N LEU A 56 -3.85 16.74 -9.03
CA LEU A 56 -2.56 17.11 -9.60
C LEU A 56 -2.69 17.65 -11.03
N ALA A 57 -3.56 17.07 -11.86
CA ALA A 57 -3.79 17.57 -13.21
C ALA A 57 -4.44 18.96 -13.20
N SER A 58 -5.33 19.22 -12.25
CA SER A 58 -5.90 20.56 -12.03
C SER A 58 -4.80 21.56 -11.64
N TRP A 59 -3.97 21.23 -10.65
CA TRP A 59 -2.86 22.08 -10.22
C TRP A 59 -1.83 22.32 -11.33
N TYR A 60 -1.50 21.29 -12.11
CA TYR A 60 -0.58 21.42 -13.24
C TYR A 60 -1.12 22.40 -14.28
N ARG A 61 -2.38 22.26 -14.70
CA ARG A 61 -2.99 23.19 -15.67
C ARG A 61 -3.07 24.63 -15.16
N ILE A 62 -3.31 24.81 -13.86
CA ILE A 62 -3.30 26.14 -13.23
C ILE A 62 -1.87 26.70 -13.25
N TYR A 63 -0.90 25.89 -12.84
CA TYR A 63 0.52 26.24 -12.82
C TYR A 63 1.02 26.66 -14.21
N THR A 64 0.78 25.85 -15.25
CA THR A 64 1.22 26.18 -16.61
C THR A 64 0.56 27.46 -17.11
N LYS A 65 -0.76 27.63 -16.92
CA LYS A 65 -1.47 28.86 -17.32
C LYS A 65 -0.93 30.11 -16.63
N ILE A 66 -0.62 30.02 -15.33
CA ILE A 66 -0.07 31.16 -14.58
C ILE A 66 1.34 31.47 -15.08
N MET A 67 2.18 30.46 -15.30
CA MET A 67 3.56 30.66 -15.73
C MET A 67 3.64 31.18 -17.17
N ASP A 68 2.77 30.69 -18.06
CA ASP A 68 2.61 31.19 -19.42
C ASP A 68 2.14 32.66 -19.42
N PHE A 69 1.23 33.02 -18.51
CA PHE A 69 0.78 34.41 -18.33
C PHE A 69 1.89 35.34 -17.84
N ILE A 70 2.77 34.86 -16.95
CA ILE A 70 3.90 35.63 -16.43
C ILE A 70 5.07 35.64 -17.44
N GLY A 71 5.08 34.72 -18.42
CA GLY A 71 6.14 34.58 -19.41
C GLY A 71 7.41 33.88 -18.90
N ILE A 72 7.30 33.09 -17.83
CA ILE A 72 8.43 32.35 -17.25
C ILE A 72 8.55 30.98 -17.95
N GLN A 73 9.71 30.68 -18.53
CA GLN A 73 10.00 29.35 -19.05
C GLN A 73 10.14 28.34 -17.89
N THR A 74 9.28 27.32 -17.88
CA THR A 74 9.19 26.33 -16.79
C THR A 74 9.77 24.96 -17.14
N LYS A 75 10.19 24.77 -18.39
CA LYS A 75 10.86 23.56 -18.87
C LYS A 75 11.98 23.90 -19.83
N ILE A 76 13.04 23.11 -19.78
CA ILE A 76 14.17 23.16 -20.70
C ILE A 76 14.26 21.78 -21.36
N CYS A 77 14.28 21.73 -22.68
CA CYS A 77 14.32 20.49 -23.44
C CYS A 77 15.67 20.34 -24.13
N TRP A 78 16.27 19.16 -23.98
CA TRP A 78 17.54 18.78 -24.55
C TRP A 78 17.32 17.67 -25.57
N THR A 79 18.03 17.71 -26.68
CA THR A 79 18.06 16.59 -27.63
C THR A 79 19.21 15.67 -27.25
N VAL A 80 18.88 14.46 -26.79
CA VAL A 80 19.87 13.47 -26.34
C VAL A 80 20.12 12.49 -27.48
N THR A 81 21.36 12.42 -27.95
CA THR A 81 21.83 11.41 -28.91
C THR A 81 22.14 10.11 -28.17
N ARG A 82 21.54 9.00 -28.62
CA ARG A 82 21.55 7.72 -27.89
C ARG A 82 22.60 6.70 -28.36
N GLY A 83 23.50 7.10 -29.27
CA GLY A 83 24.47 6.21 -29.91
C GLY A 83 24.17 5.98 -31.39
N GLU A 84 24.98 5.15 -32.05
CA GLU A 84 24.84 4.85 -33.50
C GLU A 84 23.57 4.04 -33.78
N GLY A 85 22.82 4.44 -34.81
CA GLY A 85 21.62 3.73 -35.28
C GLY A 85 20.31 4.04 -34.53
N LEU A 86 20.33 4.85 -33.47
CA LEU A 86 19.13 5.25 -32.72
C LEU A 86 18.75 6.70 -32.99
N SER A 87 17.45 6.96 -33.20
CA SER A 87 16.95 8.33 -33.37
C SER A 87 17.16 9.15 -32.09
N PRO A 88 17.59 10.42 -32.21
CA PRO A 88 17.70 11.30 -31.05
C PRO A 88 16.34 11.49 -30.39
N ILE A 89 16.33 11.60 -29.06
CA ILE A 89 15.10 11.78 -28.28
C ILE A 89 15.17 13.12 -27.55
N GLU A 90 14.05 13.84 -27.56
CA GLU A 90 13.89 15.05 -26.77
C GLU A 90 13.59 14.67 -25.30
N SER A 91 14.43 15.14 -24.39
CA SER A 91 14.27 14.99 -22.95
C SER A 91 14.08 16.37 -22.32
N CYS A 92 12.92 16.60 -21.73
CA CYS A 92 12.59 17.85 -21.06
C CYS A 92 12.75 17.71 -19.54
N GLU A 93 13.32 18.73 -18.92
CA GLU A 93 13.46 18.86 -17.47
C GLU A 93 12.75 20.13 -16.98
N GLY A 94 12.26 20.08 -15.75
CA GLY A 94 11.61 21.22 -15.07
C GLY A 94 10.15 20.96 -14.71
N LEU A 95 9.58 21.84 -13.90
CA LEU A 95 8.19 21.71 -13.42
C LEU A 95 7.14 21.92 -14.52
N GLY A 96 7.54 22.46 -15.68
CA GLY A 96 6.72 22.54 -16.88
C GLY A 96 6.66 21.22 -17.67
N ASP A 97 7.44 20.20 -17.31
CA ASP A 97 7.25 18.84 -17.81
C ASP A 97 6.22 18.09 -16.93
N PRO A 98 5.19 17.44 -17.52
CA PRO A 98 4.15 16.77 -16.74
C PRO A 98 4.68 15.63 -15.85
N ALA A 99 5.71 14.89 -16.29
CA ALA A 99 6.28 13.79 -15.49
C ALA A 99 7.08 14.32 -14.30
N CYS A 100 7.93 15.33 -14.54
CA CYS A 100 8.68 16.01 -13.48
C CYS A 100 7.76 16.65 -12.44
N PHE A 101 6.72 17.37 -12.87
CA PHE A 101 5.73 17.97 -11.96
C PHE A 101 5.04 16.92 -11.09
N TYR A 102 4.58 15.83 -11.71
CA TYR A 102 3.86 14.76 -11.02
C TYR A 102 4.72 14.12 -9.92
N VAL A 103 6.00 13.82 -10.21
CA VAL A 103 6.94 13.27 -9.22
C VAL A 103 7.34 14.29 -8.16
N ALA A 104 7.57 15.56 -8.54
CA ALA A 104 7.96 16.62 -7.61
C ALA A 104 6.93 16.83 -6.49
N VAL A 105 5.63 16.80 -6.82
CA VAL A 105 4.57 16.94 -5.80
C VAL A 105 4.56 15.75 -4.83
N ILE A 106 4.82 14.53 -5.31
CA ILE A 106 4.93 13.34 -4.46
C ILE A 106 6.13 13.49 -3.51
N PHE A 107 7.28 13.97 -4.00
CA PHE A 107 8.44 14.21 -3.16
C PHE A 107 8.21 15.32 -2.14
N LEU A 108 7.52 16.41 -2.51
CA LEU A 108 7.12 17.45 -1.57
C LEU A 108 6.23 16.90 -0.45
N LEU A 109 5.26 16.06 -0.81
CA LEU A 109 4.35 15.41 0.14
C LEU A 109 5.10 14.46 1.09
N ASN A 110 6.13 13.75 0.60
CA ASN A 110 7.00 12.93 1.43
C ASN A 110 7.97 13.76 2.29
N GLY A 111 8.38 14.94 1.83
CA GLY A 111 9.07 15.92 2.66
C GLY A 111 8.22 16.37 3.86
N LEU A 112 6.93 16.63 3.63
CA LEU A 112 5.97 16.94 4.69
C LEU A 112 5.82 15.77 5.69
N MET A 113 5.81 14.52 5.20
CA MET A 113 5.80 13.34 6.05
C MET A 113 6.99 13.31 7.02
N MET A 114 8.20 13.69 6.57
CA MET A 114 9.37 13.75 7.45
C MET A 114 9.24 14.82 8.54
N ALA A 115 8.67 15.98 8.21
CA ALA A 115 8.35 17.00 9.21
C ALA A 115 7.33 16.49 10.24
N LEU A 116 6.30 15.76 9.79
CA LEU A 116 5.32 15.12 10.68
C LEU A 116 5.97 14.08 11.60
N PHE A 117 6.90 13.26 11.10
CA PHE A 117 7.65 12.31 11.94
C PHE A 117 8.47 13.00 13.03
N PHE A 118 9.13 14.13 12.71
CA PHE A 118 9.86 14.90 13.71
C PHE A 118 8.93 15.43 14.81
N ILE A 119 7.78 16.00 14.42
CA ILE A 119 6.77 16.49 15.36
C ILE A 119 6.24 15.33 16.21
N TYR A 120 5.95 14.19 15.57
CA TYR A 120 5.39 13.02 16.23
C TYR A 120 6.35 12.41 17.25
N GLY A 121 7.61 12.19 16.88
CA GLY A 121 8.64 11.71 17.80
C GLY A 121 8.91 12.69 18.96
N THR A 122 8.88 13.99 18.69
CA THR A 122 9.00 15.03 19.74
C THR A 122 7.82 15.00 20.70
N TYR A 123 6.60 14.88 20.17
CA TYR A 123 5.38 14.85 20.97
C TYR A 123 5.30 13.59 21.83
N LEU A 124 5.60 12.43 21.26
CA LEU A 124 5.53 11.13 21.96
C LEU A 124 6.59 11.01 23.06
N SER A 125 7.83 11.40 22.79
CA SER A 125 8.91 11.36 23.78
C SER A 125 8.89 12.51 24.79
N GLY A 126 8.22 13.63 24.48
CA GLY A 126 8.28 14.87 25.25
C GLY A 126 9.63 15.60 25.16
N SER A 127 10.48 15.25 24.20
CA SER A 127 11.81 15.83 24.01
C SER A 127 12.13 16.06 22.53
N ARG A 128 12.79 17.18 22.21
CA ARG A 128 13.25 17.49 20.84
C ARG A 128 14.24 16.44 20.32
N LEU A 129 15.00 15.80 21.21
CA LEU A 129 15.92 14.73 20.85
C LEU A 129 15.18 13.48 20.33
N GLY A 130 13.96 13.20 20.80
CA GLY A 130 13.17 12.08 20.27
C GLY A 130 12.71 12.29 18.83
N GLY A 131 12.40 13.53 18.45
CA GLY A 131 12.15 13.90 17.04
C GLY A 131 13.38 13.65 16.16
N LEU A 132 14.56 14.08 16.62
CA LEU A 132 15.82 13.84 15.91
C LEU A 132 16.14 12.35 15.76
N VAL A 133 15.98 11.56 16.83
CA VAL A 133 16.16 10.10 16.80
C VAL A 133 15.24 9.45 15.77
N THR A 134 13.97 9.88 15.71
CA THR A 134 13.00 9.35 14.73
C THR A 134 13.46 9.57 13.31
N VAL A 135 13.84 10.81 12.97
CA VAL A 135 14.24 11.21 11.61
C VAL A 135 15.54 10.54 11.20
N LEU A 136 16.56 10.52 12.07
CA LEU A 136 17.83 9.86 11.77
C LEU A 136 17.65 8.35 11.61
N SER A 137 16.87 7.72 12.49
CA SER A 137 16.55 6.28 12.38
C SER A 137 15.83 5.95 11.07
N PHE A 138 14.94 6.83 10.61
CA PHE A 138 14.25 6.70 9.34
C PHE A 138 15.24 6.75 8.17
N PHE A 139 16.14 7.75 8.14
CA PHE A 139 17.13 7.88 7.07
C PHE A 139 18.15 6.74 7.05
N PHE A 140 18.64 6.30 8.22
CA PHE A 140 19.57 5.15 8.31
C PHE A 140 18.96 3.83 7.80
N ASN A 141 17.63 3.73 7.80
CA ASN A 141 16.88 2.58 7.30
C ASN A 141 15.99 2.94 6.09
N HIS A 142 16.34 3.98 5.32
CA HIS A 142 15.48 4.56 4.28
C HIS A 142 14.95 3.52 3.29
N GLY A 143 15.79 2.58 2.82
CA GLY A 143 15.40 1.54 1.86
C GLY A 143 14.35 0.55 2.36
N GLU A 144 14.19 0.42 3.68
CA GLU A 144 13.14 -0.41 4.30
C GLU A 144 11.91 0.43 4.68
N CYS A 145 12.12 1.72 4.99
CA CYS A 145 11.08 2.66 5.42
C CYS A 145 10.20 3.18 4.28
N THR A 146 10.74 3.34 3.07
CA THR A 146 10.01 3.87 1.93
C THR A 146 10.59 3.36 0.61
N ARG A 147 9.72 3.28 -0.40
CA ARG A 147 10.09 2.95 -1.79
C ARG A 147 9.84 4.12 -2.75
N VAL A 148 9.50 5.29 -2.21
CA VAL A 148 9.16 6.49 -2.98
C VAL A 148 10.28 6.91 -3.94
N MET A 149 11.55 6.66 -3.59
CA MET A 149 12.69 6.94 -4.47
C MET A 149 12.64 6.14 -5.78
N TRP A 150 12.19 4.88 -5.72
CA TRP A 150 12.17 3.96 -6.88
C TRP A 150 10.82 3.93 -7.60
N THR A 151 9.75 4.01 -6.82
CA THR A 151 8.38 3.93 -7.31
C THR A 151 7.53 5.06 -6.73
N PRO A 152 7.77 6.33 -7.12
CA PRO A 152 7.05 7.47 -6.52
C PRO A 152 5.52 7.38 -6.59
N PRO A 153 4.88 7.13 -7.76
CA PRO A 153 3.44 7.31 -7.94
C PRO A 153 2.63 6.07 -7.56
N LEU A 154 3.04 5.39 -6.49
CA LEU A 154 2.22 4.37 -5.86
C LEU A 154 1.16 5.01 -4.95
N ARG A 155 0.02 4.33 -4.79
CA ARG A 155 -1.10 4.82 -3.98
C ARG A 155 -0.74 5.02 -2.51
N GLU A 156 0.09 4.12 -1.98
CA GLU A 156 0.62 4.24 -0.62
C GLU A 156 1.43 5.54 -0.43
N SER A 157 2.18 5.99 -1.43
CA SER A 157 3.00 7.20 -1.37
C SER A 157 2.18 8.48 -1.16
N PHE A 158 0.97 8.53 -1.70
CA PHE A 158 0.04 9.64 -1.51
C PHE A 158 -0.65 9.61 -0.14
N SER A 159 -0.95 8.42 0.35
CA SER A 159 -1.79 8.24 1.54
C SER A 159 -1.00 8.25 2.84
N TYR A 160 0.23 7.72 2.82
CA TYR A 160 1.05 7.51 4.01
C TYR A 160 1.30 8.76 4.88
N PRO A 161 1.57 9.97 4.36
CA PRO A 161 1.68 11.17 5.18
C PRO A 161 0.44 11.43 6.03
N PHE A 162 -0.75 11.17 5.47
CA PHE A 162 -2.02 11.32 6.17
C PHE A 162 -2.23 10.25 7.24
N LEU A 163 -1.67 9.04 7.06
CA LEU A 163 -1.63 8.03 8.12
C LEU A 163 -0.77 8.51 9.30
N VAL A 164 0.40 9.08 9.05
CA VAL A 164 1.27 9.60 10.11
C VAL A 164 0.58 10.73 10.88
N LEU A 165 -0.04 11.67 10.16
CA LEU A 165 -0.83 12.74 10.77
C LEU A 165 -2.01 12.18 11.59
N GLN A 166 -2.71 11.19 11.06
CA GLN A 166 -3.84 10.54 11.70
C GLN A 166 -3.42 9.85 13.01
N MET A 167 -2.31 9.09 13.00
CA MET A 167 -1.78 8.44 14.20
C MET A 167 -1.33 9.46 15.25
N LEU A 168 -0.70 10.56 14.82
CA LEU A 168 -0.33 11.67 15.70
C LEU A 168 -1.59 12.30 16.36
N LEU A 169 -2.65 12.53 15.60
CA LEU A 169 -3.91 13.09 16.11
C LEU A 169 -4.60 12.14 17.09
N VAL A 170 -4.62 10.83 16.82
CA VAL A 170 -5.14 9.82 17.75
C VAL A 170 -4.33 9.86 19.06
N THR A 171 -3.00 9.86 18.97
CA THR A 171 -2.11 9.96 20.14
C THR A 171 -2.38 11.23 20.95
N HIS A 172 -2.58 12.35 20.26
CA HIS A 172 -2.93 13.63 20.89
C HIS A 172 -4.28 13.57 21.62
N ILE A 173 -5.30 12.95 21.01
CA ILE A 173 -6.63 12.78 21.62
C ILE A 173 -6.58 11.86 22.84
N LEU A 174 -5.76 10.79 22.80
CA LEU A 174 -5.58 9.89 23.93
C LEU A 174 -4.95 10.61 25.13
N ARG A 175 -3.90 11.39 24.88
CA ARG A 175 -3.17 12.14 25.91
C ARG A 175 -3.92 13.36 26.44
N ALA A 176 -4.80 13.96 25.64
CA ALA A 176 -5.51 15.16 26.05
C ALA A 176 -6.54 14.88 27.16
N PRO A 177 -6.59 15.70 28.23
CA PRO A 177 -7.60 15.57 29.27
C PRO A 177 -8.99 15.99 28.77
N LYS A 178 -9.06 16.97 27.86
CA LYS A 178 -10.29 17.46 27.24
C LYS A 178 -10.23 17.27 25.73
N LEU A 179 -11.37 16.89 25.14
CA LEU A 179 -11.51 16.75 23.69
C LEU A 179 -11.77 18.10 23.04
N TYR A 180 -10.88 18.50 22.15
CA TYR A 180 -11.06 19.69 21.30
C TYR A 180 -11.78 19.31 20.01
N ARG A 181 -12.79 20.11 19.61
CA ARG A 181 -13.51 19.90 18.35
C ARG A 181 -12.58 19.98 17.13
N GLY A 182 -11.60 20.88 17.15
CA GLY A 182 -10.61 21.02 16.08
C GLY A 182 -9.83 19.73 15.82
N SER A 183 -9.36 19.04 16.88
CA SER A 183 -8.62 17.78 16.74
C SER A 183 -9.47 16.65 16.15
N LEU A 184 -10.78 16.62 16.46
CA LEU A 184 -11.72 15.64 15.89
C LEU A 184 -12.02 15.92 14.41
N ILE A 185 -12.16 17.20 14.02
CA ILE A 185 -12.34 17.59 12.62
C ILE A 185 -11.06 17.27 11.83
N ALA A 186 -9.88 17.59 12.37
CA ALA A 186 -8.61 17.25 11.77
C ALA A 186 -8.46 15.73 11.58
N LEU A 187 -8.88 14.93 12.57
CA LEU A 187 -8.88 13.47 12.46
C LEU A 187 -9.80 12.99 11.32
N CYS A 188 -10.99 13.59 11.19
CA CYS A 188 -11.92 13.27 10.11
C CYS A 188 -11.32 13.55 8.74
N ILE A 189 -10.73 14.75 8.56
CA ILE A 189 -10.08 15.17 7.32
C ILE A 189 -8.90 14.25 6.99
N SER A 190 -8.04 13.96 7.97
CA SER A 190 -6.88 13.07 7.78
C SER A 190 -7.31 11.65 7.38
N ASN A 191 -8.37 11.12 7.98
CA ASN A 191 -8.94 9.82 7.60
C ASN A 191 -9.44 9.81 6.15
N VAL A 192 -10.11 10.88 5.71
CA VAL A 192 -10.61 11.00 4.32
C VAL A 192 -9.44 11.05 3.34
N PHE A 193 -8.43 11.88 3.58
CA PHE A 193 -7.24 11.95 2.72
C PHE A 193 -6.38 10.68 2.77
N PHE A 194 -6.49 9.87 3.82
CA PHE A 194 -5.83 8.56 3.88
C PHE A 194 -6.59 7.49 3.06
N MET A 195 -7.92 7.47 3.11
CA MET A 195 -8.74 6.46 2.43
C MET A 195 -8.96 6.74 0.94
N LEU A 196 -9.09 8.02 0.54
CA LEU A 196 -9.42 8.37 -0.84
C LEU A 196 -8.37 7.91 -1.87
N PRO A 197 -7.05 8.01 -1.65
CA PRO A 197 -6.07 7.60 -2.65
C PRO A 197 -5.76 6.09 -2.61
N TRP A 198 -6.06 5.41 -1.51
CA TRP A 198 -5.57 4.05 -1.28
C TRP A 198 -6.64 3.10 -0.71
N GLN A 199 -7.04 2.14 -1.54
CA GLN A 199 -8.09 1.16 -1.21
C GLN A 199 -7.79 0.32 0.04
N PHE A 200 -6.52 -0.03 0.26
CA PHE A 200 -6.11 -0.89 1.37
C PHE A 200 -5.97 -0.15 2.71
N ALA A 201 -6.18 1.17 2.73
CA ALA A 201 -6.17 1.99 3.94
C ALA A 201 -7.09 1.41 5.04
N GLN A 202 -8.20 0.78 4.64
CA GLN A 202 -9.19 0.18 5.53
C GLN A 202 -8.59 -0.92 6.42
N PHE A 203 -7.63 -1.70 5.93
CA PHE A 203 -6.95 -2.73 6.73
C PHE A 203 -6.06 -2.12 7.80
N VAL A 204 -5.39 -1.01 7.50
CA VAL A 204 -4.55 -0.28 8.46
C VAL A 204 -5.43 0.40 9.51
N LEU A 205 -6.56 1.00 9.11
CA LEU A 205 -7.51 1.58 10.07
C LEU A 205 -8.18 0.50 10.93
N LEU A 206 -8.40 -0.71 10.40
CA LEU A 206 -8.91 -1.84 11.18
C LEU A 206 -7.96 -2.22 12.32
N THR A 207 -6.64 -2.32 12.07
CA THR A 207 -5.67 -2.64 13.14
C THR A 207 -5.63 -1.54 14.19
N GLN A 208 -5.74 -0.28 13.77
CA GLN A 208 -5.81 0.85 14.69
C GLN A 208 -7.06 0.82 15.59
N ILE A 209 -8.24 0.58 15.00
CA ILE A 209 -9.48 0.49 15.76
C ILE A 209 -9.47 -0.73 16.69
N ALA A 210 -8.90 -1.86 16.25
CA ALA A 210 -8.70 -3.03 17.10
C ALA A 210 -7.78 -2.73 18.30
N SER A 211 -6.67 -2.02 18.07
CA SER A 211 -5.78 -1.55 19.13
C SER A 211 -6.51 -0.63 20.10
N LEU A 212 -7.25 0.38 19.61
CA LEU A 212 -8.02 1.30 20.45
C LEU A 212 -9.13 0.60 21.25
N PHE A 213 -9.80 -0.37 20.65
CA PHE A 213 -10.80 -1.18 21.33
C PHE A 213 -10.17 -2.02 22.45
N THR A 214 -9.02 -2.63 22.20
CA THR A 214 -8.27 -3.38 23.23
C THR A 214 -7.86 -2.48 24.39
N VAL A 215 -7.35 -1.28 24.10
CA VAL A 215 -6.98 -0.28 25.12
C VAL A 215 -8.20 0.15 25.95
N TYR A 216 -9.38 0.24 25.32
CA TYR A 216 -10.65 0.48 26.02
C TYR A 216 -11.08 -0.69 26.91
N VAL A 217 -11.03 -1.92 26.40
CA VAL A 217 -11.43 -3.12 27.14
C VAL A 217 -10.60 -3.26 28.42
N VAL A 218 -9.30 -2.99 28.35
CA VAL A 218 -8.39 -3.02 29.51
C VAL A 218 -8.61 -1.85 30.48
N GLY A 219 -9.31 -0.78 30.07
CA GLY A 219 -9.69 0.33 30.95
C GLY A 219 -8.78 1.57 30.90
N TYR A 220 -7.88 1.67 29.91
CA TYR A 220 -7.00 2.84 29.74
C TYR A 220 -7.71 4.04 29.07
N ILE A 221 -8.85 3.82 28.39
CA ILE A 221 -9.59 4.87 27.65
C ILE A 221 -11.04 4.97 28.14
N ASP A 222 -11.51 6.20 28.31
CA ASP A 222 -12.92 6.48 28.60
C ASP A 222 -13.85 6.11 27.45
N ILE A 223 -15.04 5.59 27.79
CA ILE A 223 -16.09 5.32 26.79
C ILE A 223 -16.43 6.56 25.96
N CYS A 224 -16.52 7.74 26.59
CA CYS A 224 -16.85 8.98 25.89
C CYS A 224 -15.78 9.37 24.87
N LYS A 225 -14.50 9.08 25.14
CA LYS A 225 -13.39 9.33 24.22
C LYS A 225 -13.46 8.37 23.04
N LEU A 226 -13.55 7.06 23.30
CA LEU A 226 -13.61 6.05 22.25
C LEU A 226 -14.85 6.23 21.36
N GLN A 227 -16.03 6.49 21.95
CA GLN A 227 -17.26 6.70 21.20
C GLN A 227 -17.14 7.86 20.19
N LYS A 228 -16.54 8.98 20.60
CA LYS A 228 -16.29 10.12 19.69
C LYS A 228 -15.30 9.77 18.58
N ILE A 229 -14.25 9.02 18.87
CA ILE A 229 -13.29 8.53 17.85
C ILE A 229 -14.03 7.65 16.84
N ILE A 230 -14.82 6.68 17.29
CA ILE A 230 -15.61 5.79 16.43
C ILE A 230 -16.59 6.58 15.57
N TYR A 231 -17.29 7.58 16.11
CA TYR A 231 -18.17 8.45 15.31
C TYR A 231 -17.43 9.19 14.21
N ILE A 232 -16.25 9.73 14.49
CA ILE A 232 -15.43 10.40 13.47
C ILE A 232 -15.02 9.42 12.37
N HIS A 233 -14.58 8.21 12.73
CA HIS A 233 -14.26 7.18 11.75
C HIS A 233 -15.47 6.77 10.89
N MET A 234 -16.66 6.64 11.49
CA MET A 234 -17.91 6.38 10.75
C MET A 234 -18.29 7.52 9.80
N ILE A 235 -18.14 8.78 10.22
CA ILE A 235 -18.38 9.95 9.37
C ILE A 235 -17.38 9.98 8.20
N SER A 236 -16.09 9.76 8.47
CA SER A 236 -15.07 9.67 7.42
C SER A 236 -15.38 8.57 6.41
N LEU A 237 -15.81 7.39 6.88
CA LEU A 237 -16.21 6.27 6.03
C LEU A 237 -17.39 6.65 5.13
N ALA A 238 -18.43 7.29 5.70
CA ALA A 238 -19.60 7.74 4.94
C ALA A 238 -19.24 8.82 3.91
N LEU A 239 -18.39 9.78 4.26
CA LEU A 239 -17.89 10.79 3.33
C LEU A 239 -17.11 10.16 2.17
N CYS A 240 -16.20 9.22 2.47
CA CYS A 240 -15.46 8.49 1.44
C CYS A 240 -16.39 7.66 0.54
N PHE A 241 -17.43 7.03 1.09
CA PHE A 241 -18.41 6.29 0.31
C PHE A 241 -19.14 7.19 -0.71
N VAL A 242 -19.56 8.38 -0.28
CA VAL A 242 -20.21 9.37 -1.15
C VAL A 242 -19.24 9.88 -2.20
N LEU A 243 -18.02 10.26 -1.80
CA LEU A 243 -17.01 10.78 -2.70
C LEU A 243 -16.68 9.75 -3.79
N MET A 244 -16.42 8.48 -3.43
CA MET A 244 -16.06 7.39 -4.35
C MET A 244 -17.24 6.82 -5.15
N PHE A 245 -18.31 7.57 -5.36
CA PHE A 245 -19.48 7.19 -6.17
C PHE A 245 -20.12 5.85 -5.74
N GLY A 246 -20.25 5.66 -4.43
CA GLY A 246 -20.85 4.46 -3.85
C GLY A 246 -20.00 3.21 -4.13
N ASN A 247 -18.69 3.28 -3.90
CA ASN A 247 -17.82 2.11 -3.96
C ASN A 247 -18.24 1.13 -2.84
N SER A 248 -18.80 0.01 -3.27
CA SER A 248 -19.40 -0.97 -2.37
C SER A 248 -18.38 -1.79 -1.58
N MET A 249 -17.13 -1.90 -2.07
CA MET A 249 -16.02 -2.55 -1.37
C MET A 249 -15.76 -1.90 -0.01
N LEU A 250 -15.94 -0.57 0.10
CA LEU A 250 -15.74 0.17 1.34
C LEU A 250 -16.74 -0.24 2.43
N LEU A 251 -18.00 -0.47 2.05
CA LEU A 251 -19.09 -0.77 2.98
C LEU A 251 -19.08 -2.24 3.42
N THR A 252 -18.69 -3.16 2.53
CA THR A 252 -18.57 -4.60 2.83
C THR A 252 -17.26 -4.97 3.53
N SER A 253 -16.45 -3.98 3.91
CA SER A 253 -15.16 -4.21 4.53
C SER A 253 -15.24 -4.68 5.98
N TYR A 254 -14.20 -5.38 6.42
CA TYR A 254 -14.02 -5.72 7.85
C TYR A 254 -13.93 -4.48 8.74
N TYR A 255 -13.40 -3.38 8.21
CA TYR A 255 -13.31 -2.10 8.90
C TYR A 255 -14.68 -1.50 9.20
N ALA A 256 -15.55 -1.40 8.18
CA ALA A 256 -16.93 -0.91 8.35
C ALA A 256 -17.71 -1.78 9.35
N SER A 257 -17.59 -3.10 9.22
CA SER A 257 -18.25 -4.06 10.12
C SER A 257 -17.75 -3.91 11.56
N SER A 258 -16.44 -3.77 11.75
CA SER A 258 -15.81 -3.59 13.07
C SER A 258 -16.30 -2.32 13.77
N LEU A 259 -16.40 -1.19 13.05
CA LEU A 259 -16.90 0.07 13.61
C LEU A 259 -18.33 -0.06 14.13
N VAL A 260 -19.22 -0.70 13.36
CA VAL A 260 -20.63 -0.90 13.74
C VAL A 260 -20.74 -1.79 14.98
N ILE A 261 -19.96 -2.88 15.03
CA ILE A 261 -19.96 -3.79 16.18
C ILE A 261 -19.41 -3.11 17.43
N ILE A 262 -18.30 -2.36 17.33
CA ILE A 262 -17.76 -1.60 18.47
C ILE A 262 -18.79 -0.58 18.95
N TRP A 263 -19.42 0.17 18.03
CA TRP A 263 -20.48 1.10 18.39
C TRP A 263 -21.63 0.43 19.15
N GLY A 264 -22.07 -0.76 18.70
CA GLY A 264 -23.06 -1.58 19.38
C GLY A 264 -22.61 -2.05 20.77
N VAL A 265 -21.37 -2.54 20.90
CA VAL A 265 -20.79 -2.95 22.21
C VAL A 265 -20.74 -1.77 23.18
N LEU A 266 -20.35 -0.58 22.72
CA LEU A 266 -20.34 0.63 23.54
C LEU A 266 -21.75 1.04 23.97
N ALA A 267 -22.75 0.93 23.10
CA ALA A 267 -24.15 1.20 23.42
C ALA A 267 -24.73 0.21 24.44
N MET A 268 -24.28 -1.05 24.41
CA MET A 268 -24.71 -2.12 25.32
C MET A 268 -23.96 -2.15 26.67
N LYS A 269 -22.98 -1.26 26.89
CA LYS A 269 -22.25 -1.14 28.16
C LYS A 269 -23.13 -1.14 29.43
N PRO A 270 -24.23 -0.37 29.53
CA PRO A 270 -25.06 -0.37 30.75
C PRO A 270 -25.69 -1.74 31.05
N HIS A 271 -25.87 -2.61 30.05
CA HIS A 271 -26.31 -3.98 30.26
C HIS A 271 -25.17 -4.87 30.76
N PHE A 272 -23.96 -4.76 30.19
CA PHE A 272 -22.80 -5.50 30.67
C PHE A 272 -22.46 -5.19 32.13
N LEU A 273 -22.63 -3.93 32.56
CA LEU A 273 -22.43 -3.52 33.96
C LEU A 273 -23.44 -4.14 34.94
N LYS A 274 -24.57 -4.69 34.47
CA LYS A 274 -25.56 -5.38 35.31
C LYS A 274 -25.25 -6.87 35.49
N ILE A 275 -24.36 -7.43 34.67
CA ILE A 275 -24.00 -8.84 34.73
C ILE A 275 -22.90 -9.00 35.78
N ASN A 276 -23.17 -9.79 36.82
CA ASN A 276 -22.23 -10.00 37.92
C ASN A 276 -21.19 -11.08 37.57
N VAL A 277 -20.30 -10.79 36.64
CA VAL A 277 -19.18 -11.66 36.21
C VAL A 277 -17.84 -11.02 36.57
N SER A 278 -16.77 -11.83 36.59
CA SER A 278 -15.40 -11.32 36.77
C SER A 278 -15.00 -10.39 35.61
N GLU A 279 -14.21 -9.36 35.90
CA GLU A 279 -13.73 -8.38 34.91
C GLU A 279 -12.96 -9.05 33.76
N LEU A 280 -12.14 -10.07 34.06
CA LEU A 280 -11.44 -10.83 33.03
C LEU A 280 -12.41 -11.53 32.07
N SER A 281 -13.52 -12.07 32.60
CA SER A 281 -14.56 -12.68 31.76
C SER A 281 -15.26 -11.63 30.90
N LEU A 282 -15.50 -10.42 31.43
CA LEU A 282 -16.04 -9.31 30.63
C LEU A 282 -15.11 -8.92 29.48
N TRP A 283 -13.80 -8.87 29.71
CA TRP A 283 -12.83 -8.56 28.67
C TRP A 283 -12.86 -9.59 27.54
N VAL A 284 -12.88 -10.89 27.90
CA VAL A 284 -12.97 -11.99 26.93
C VAL A 284 -14.30 -11.93 26.17
N ILE A 285 -15.42 -11.71 26.87
CA ILE A 285 -16.75 -11.60 26.22
C ILE A 285 -16.79 -10.44 25.23
N GLN A 286 -16.28 -9.26 25.61
CA GLN A 286 -16.24 -8.09 24.72
C GLN A 286 -15.35 -8.32 23.50
N GLY A 287 -14.17 -8.93 23.70
CA GLY A 287 -13.25 -9.29 22.62
C GLY A 287 -13.86 -10.31 21.65
N CYS A 288 -14.45 -11.39 22.18
CA CYS A 288 -15.13 -12.40 21.36
C CYS A 288 -16.34 -11.82 20.63
N CYS A 289 -17.17 -11.00 21.30
CA CYS A 289 -18.31 -10.34 20.68
C CYS A 289 -17.87 -9.45 19.51
N TRP A 290 -16.79 -8.69 19.68
CA TRP A 290 -16.22 -7.88 18.62
C TRP A 290 -15.72 -8.72 17.44
N LEU A 291 -14.90 -9.75 17.69
CA LEU A 291 -14.33 -10.60 16.64
C LEU A 291 -15.42 -11.35 15.86
N PHE A 292 -16.26 -12.12 16.54
CA PHE A 292 -17.31 -12.90 15.89
C PHE A 292 -18.37 -12.00 15.25
N GLY A 293 -18.76 -10.92 15.94
CA GLY A 293 -19.69 -9.93 15.41
C GLY A 293 -19.18 -9.31 14.11
N THR A 294 -17.90 -8.96 14.04
CA THR A 294 -17.29 -8.38 12.82
C THR A 294 -17.31 -9.37 11.66
N VAL A 295 -16.96 -10.63 11.89
CA VAL A 295 -16.96 -11.67 10.85
C VAL A 295 -18.38 -11.96 10.35
N ILE A 296 -19.34 -12.11 11.27
CA ILE A 296 -20.75 -12.37 10.94
C ILE A 296 -21.34 -11.19 10.16
N LEU A 297 -21.14 -9.96 10.64
CA LEU A 297 -21.67 -8.77 9.97
C LEU A 297 -21.05 -8.57 8.58
N LYS A 298 -19.74 -8.84 8.43
CA LYS A 298 -19.07 -8.81 7.13
C LYS A 298 -19.67 -9.85 6.18
N TYR A 299 -19.87 -11.09 6.64
CA TYR A 299 -20.50 -12.13 5.83
C TYR A 299 -21.93 -11.74 5.39
N LEU A 300 -22.73 -11.20 6.32
CA LEU A 300 -24.09 -10.74 6.03
C LEU A 300 -24.11 -9.59 5.02
N THR A 301 -23.26 -8.57 5.21
CA THR A 301 -23.19 -7.42 4.30
C THR A 301 -22.69 -7.85 2.91
N SER A 302 -21.65 -8.68 2.81
CA SER A 302 -21.20 -9.23 1.52
C SER A 302 -22.31 -10.02 0.80
N LYS A 303 -23.13 -10.79 1.52
CA LYS A 303 -24.26 -11.54 0.94
C LYS A 303 -25.38 -10.63 0.46
N ILE A 304 -25.70 -9.56 1.20
CA ILE A 304 -26.75 -8.59 0.84
C ILE A 304 -26.36 -7.82 -0.43
N PHE A 305 -25.09 -7.41 -0.54
CA PHE A 305 -24.62 -6.64 -1.70
C PHE A 305 -24.15 -7.51 -2.87
N GLY A 306 -24.05 -8.84 -2.70
CA GLY A 306 -23.64 -9.77 -3.77
C GLY A 306 -22.19 -9.63 -4.21
N ILE A 307 -21.29 -9.18 -3.33
CA ILE A 307 -19.91 -8.83 -3.68
C ILE A 307 -18.96 -9.94 -3.24
N ALA A 308 -18.19 -10.47 -4.20
CA ALA A 308 -17.18 -11.50 -3.99
C ALA A 308 -15.73 -10.97 -4.15
N ASP A 309 -15.54 -9.65 -4.23
CA ASP A 309 -14.25 -9.04 -4.55
C ASP A 309 -13.18 -9.34 -3.48
N ASP A 310 -13.53 -9.33 -2.18
CA ASP A 310 -12.61 -9.59 -1.07
C ASP A 310 -12.30 -11.08 -0.82
N ALA A 311 -12.90 -11.99 -1.58
CA ALA A 311 -12.68 -13.43 -1.39
C ALA A 311 -11.21 -13.82 -1.66
N HIS A 312 -10.52 -13.09 -2.55
CA HIS A 312 -9.14 -13.37 -2.92
C HIS A 312 -8.13 -13.11 -1.78
N ILE A 313 -8.37 -12.10 -0.92
CA ILE A 313 -7.51 -11.80 0.24
C ILE A 313 -7.63 -12.93 1.27
N GLY A 314 -8.85 -13.45 1.49
CA GLY A 314 -9.07 -14.62 2.33
C GLY A 314 -8.37 -15.86 1.78
N ASN A 315 -8.46 -16.09 0.47
CA ASN A 315 -7.75 -17.19 -0.20
C ASN A 315 -6.23 -17.03 -0.12
N LEU A 316 -5.70 -15.81 -0.22
CA LEU A 316 -4.27 -15.51 -0.09
C LEU A 316 -3.73 -15.80 1.32
N LEU A 317 -4.48 -15.42 2.35
CA LEU A 317 -4.13 -15.77 3.73
C LEU A 317 -4.23 -17.28 3.94
N THR A 318 -5.27 -17.92 3.38
CA THR A 318 -5.46 -19.36 3.46
C THR A 318 -4.34 -20.11 2.75
N SER A 319 -3.87 -19.67 1.57
CA SER A 319 -2.76 -20.29 0.84
C SER A 319 -1.40 -20.10 1.52
N LYS A 320 -1.26 -19.06 2.38
CA LYS A 320 -0.05 -18.81 3.16
C LYS A 320 0.05 -19.73 4.38
N PHE A 321 -1.07 -19.99 5.06
CA PHE A 321 -1.09 -20.81 6.27
C PHE A 321 -1.47 -22.28 6.02
N PHE A 322 -2.21 -22.56 4.95
CA PHE A 322 -2.67 -23.87 4.54
C PHE A 322 -2.23 -24.17 3.11
N SER A 323 -2.23 -25.44 2.71
CA SER A 323 -1.78 -25.90 1.38
C SER A 323 -2.79 -25.62 0.25
N TYR A 324 -3.57 -24.54 0.33
CA TYR A 324 -4.51 -24.14 -0.73
C TYR A 324 -3.76 -23.44 -1.86
N LYS A 325 -4.05 -23.82 -3.12
CA LYS A 325 -3.42 -23.25 -4.31
C LYS A 325 -4.47 -23.07 -5.41
N ASP A 326 -4.65 -21.84 -5.85
CA ASP A 326 -5.40 -21.46 -7.04
C ASP A 326 -4.57 -20.50 -7.91
N PHE A 327 -5.05 -20.17 -9.11
CA PHE A 327 -4.32 -19.30 -10.04
C PHE A 327 -4.01 -17.92 -9.41
N ASP A 328 -5.01 -17.33 -8.77
CA ASP A 328 -4.92 -16.01 -8.14
C ASP A 328 -3.89 -16.01 -7.00
N THR A 329 -3.94 -16.99 -6.10
CA THR A 329 -2.99 -17.13 -4.98
C THR A 329 -1.58 -17.41 -5.46
N LEU A 330 -1.40 -18.21 -6.52
CA LEU A 330 -0.08 -18.45 -7.11
C LEU A 330 0.49 -17.19 -7.77
N LEU A 331 -0.33 -16.40 -8.47
CA LEU A 331 0.10 -15.13 -9.05
C LEU A 331 0.67 -14.18 -7.98
N TYR A 332 0.06 -14.14 -6.78
CA TYR A 332 0.56 -13.34 -5.65
C TYR A 332 1.76 -13.98 -4.94
N THR A 333 1.69 -15.26 -4.56
CA THR A 333 2.76 -15.94 -3.79
C THR A 333 4.09 -16.07 -4.55
N CYS A 334 4.05 -15.98 -5.89
CA CYS A 334 5.25 -16.02 -6.72
C CYS A 334 5.93 -14.65 -6.90
N ALA A 335 5.27 -13.56 -6.49
CA ALA A 335 5.84 -12.23 -6.46
C ALA A 335 6.52 -11.99 -5.10
N ALA A 336 7.80 -11.59 -5.11
CA ALA A 336 8.60 -11.40 -3.90
C ALA A 336 7.99 -10.35 -2.94
N GLU A 337 7.20 -9.42 -3.47
CA GLU A 337 6.51 -8.37 -2.72
C GLU A 337 5.44 -8.92 -1.76
N PHE A 338 4.82 -10.05 -2.11
CA PHE A 338 3.76 -10.68 -1.32
C PHE A 338 4.25 -11.91 -0.56
N ASP A 339 5.54 -12.23 -0.60
CA ASP A 339 6.13 -13.31 0.19
C ASP A 339 6.26 -12.90 1.67
N PHE A 340 6.59 -13.88 2.52
CA PHE A 340 6.94 -13.65 3.92
C PHE A 340 8.19 -12.77 4.04
N MET A 341 8.36 -12.17 5.22
CA MET A 341 9.50 -11.28 5.46
C MET A 341 10.85 -12.00 5.23
N GLU A 342 11.70 -11.40 4.40
CA GLU A 342 13.08 -11.86 4.20
C GLU A 342 13.85 -11.88 5.53
N LYS A 343 14.60 -12.96 5.78
CA LYS A 343 15.42 -13.09 6.99
C LYS A 343 16.50 -12.00 7.12
N GLU A 344 16.88 -11.37 6.01
CA GLU A 344 17.84 -10.27 6.00
C GLU A 344 17.28 -8.98 6.60
N THR A 345 15.97 -8.73 6.47
CA THR A 345 15.33 -7.50 6.96
C THR A 345 15.49 -7.29 8.48
N PRO A 346 15.16 -8.26 9.36
CA PRO A 346 15.41 -8.11 10.80
C PRO A 346 16.89 -8.04 11.16
N LEU A 347 17.77 -8.69 10.38
CA LEU A 347 19.21 -8.58 10.55
C LEU A 347 19.70 -7.15 10.27
N ARG A 348 19.21 -6.51 9.20
CA ARG A 348 19.50 -5.10 8.89
C ARG A 348 19.06 -4.18 10.03
N TYR A 349 17.87 -4.39 10.61
CA TYR A 349 17.40 -3.60 11.76
C TYR A 349 18.25 -3.78 13.02
N THR A 350 18.85 -4.97 13.18
CA THR A 350 19.74 -5.24 14.31
C THR A 350 21.08 -4.55 14.13
N LYS A 351 21.64 -4.60 12.91
CA LYS A 351 22.90 -3.91 12.57
C LYS A 351 22.79 -2.39 12.70
N THR A 352 21.64 -1.80 12.40
CA THR A 352 21.40 -0.35 12.61
C THR A 352 21.00 0.00 14.05
N LEU A 353 20.99 -0.97 14.97
CA LEU A 353 20.54 -0.86 16.36
C LEU A 353 19.07 -0.43 16.54
N LEU A 354 18.28 -0.33 15.46
CA LEU A 354 16.87 0.03 15.54
C LEU A 354 16.04 -1.03 16.27
N LEU A 355 16.22 -2.30 15.93
CA LEU A 355 15.48 -3.39 16.57
C LEU A 355 15.82 -3.53 18.07
N PRO A 356 17.11 -3.57 18.50
CA PRO A 356 17.48 -3.55 19.90
C PRO A 356 16.88 -2.37 20.68
N ALA A 357 16.97 -1.16 20.11
CA ALA A 357 16.40 0.05 20.70
C ALA A 357 14.89 -0.08 20.97
N VAL A 358 14.14 -0.55 19.96
CA VAL A 358 12.68 -0.73 20.07
C VAL A 358 12.32 -1.86 21.03
N LEU A 359 13.09 -2.97 21.07
CA LEU A 359 12.86 -4.06 22.00
C LEU A 359 13.02 -3.62 23.47
N VAL A 360 14.02 -2.78 23.77
CA VAL A 360 14.19 -2.22 25.13
C VAL A 360 13.00 -1.35 25.52
N VAL A 361 12.54 -0.48 24.62
CA VAL A 361 11.33 0.34 24.83
C VAL A 361 10.09 -0.53 25.03
N PHE A 362 9.91 -1.52 24.16
CA PHE A 362 8.75 -2.42 24.20
C PHE A 362 8.73 -3.23 25.51
N ALA A 363 9.88 -3.76 25.95
CA ALA A 363 10.00 -4.47 27.22
C ALA A 363 9.66 -3.57 28.41
N ALA A 364 10.07 -2.29 28.39
CA ALA A 364 9.72 -1.32 29.43
C ALA A 364 8.20 -1.07 29.49
N ILE A 365 7.55 -0.93 28.33
CA ILE A 365 6.09 -0.75 28.24
C ILE A 365 5.35 -2.00 28.73
N VAL A 366 5.76 -3.19 28.28
CA VAL A 366 5.17 -4.47 28.71
C VAL A 366 5.31 -4.66 30.22
N ARG A 367 6.48 -4.37 30.80
CA ARG A 367 6.69 -4.42 32.25
C ARG A 367 5.73 -3.51 33.01
N LYS A 368 5.49 -2.29 32.49
CA LYS A 368 4.53 -1.35 33.07
C LYS A 368 3.10 -1.90 32.99
N ILE A 369 2.69 -2.41 31.82
CA ILE A 369 1.36 -3.01 31.61
C ILE A 369 1.13 -4.18 32.58
N ILE A 370 2.11 -5.08 32.73
CA ILE A 370 1.99 -6.23 33.66
C ILE A 370 1.82 -5.74 35.11
N SER A 371 2.58 -4.71 35.51
CA SER A 371 2.44 -4.11 36.84
C SER A 371 1.07 -3.50 37.07
N ASP A 372 0.54 -2.77 36.09
CA ASP A 372 -0.79 -2.16 36.16
C ASP A 372 -1.88 -3.24 36.23
N MET A 373 -1.80 -4.27 35.38
CA MET A 373 -2.74 -5.39 35.35
C MET A 373 -2.73 -6.19 36.66
N TRP A 374 -1.56 -6.42 37.26
CA TRP A 374 -1.46 -7.09 38.55
C TRP A 374 -2.14 -6.27 39.66
N GLY A 375 -1.96 -4.94 39.63
CA GLY A 375 -2.65 -4.03 40.55
C GLY A 375 -4.17 -3.98 40.38
N VAL A 376 -4.67 -4.17 39.16
CA VAL A 376 -6.11 -4.28 38.84
C VAL A 376 -6.68 -5.60 39.35
N LEU A 377 -5.96 -6.71 39.18
CA LEU A 377 -6.41 -8.05 39.56
C LEU A 377 -6.39 -8.29 41.07
N THR A 378 -5.53 -7.60 41.81
CA THR A 378 -5.35 -7.77 43.26
C THR A 378 -6.21 -6.85 44.13
N LYS A 379 -6.79 -5.78 43.57
CA LYS A 379 -7.62 -4.83 44.33
C LYS A 379 -9.10 -5.26 44.39
N PRO A 380 -9.79 -5.06 45.54
CA PRO A 380 -11.21 -5.37 45.67
C PRO A 380 -12.09 -4.51 44.74
N GLN A 381 -13.13 -5.15 44.21
CA GLN A 381 -13.99 -4.71 43.09
C GLN A 381 -14.67 -3.33 43.28
N THR A 382 -14.78 -2.84 44.52
CA THR A 382 -15.42 -1.56 44.88
C THR A 382 -14.54 -0.32 44.69
N GLN A 383 -13.21 -0.43 44.75
CA GLN A 383 -12.29 0.71 44.52
C GLN A 383 -11.78 0.83 43.08
N LEU A 384 -11.96 -0.22 42.27
CA LEU A 384 -11.40 -0.32 40.92
C LEU A 384 -12.19 0.49 39.87
N ARG A 385 -13.48 0.72 40.12
CA ARG A 385 -14.41 1.33 39.16
C ARG A 385 -14.11 2.81 38.81
N ASN A 386 -13.23 3.46 39.57
CA ASN A 386 -12.74 4.83 39.35
C ASN A 386 -11.23 4.91 39.06
N HIS A 387 -10.52 3.79 38.92
CA HIS A 387 -9.07 3.81 38.68
C HIS A 387 -8.80 3.80 37.17
N GLN A 388 -8.54 4.97 36.61
CA GLN A 388 -8.14 5.10 35.22
C GLN A 388 -6.63 4.90 35.13
N CYS A 389 -6.19 3.84 34.45
CA CYS A 389 -4.77 3.61 34.23
C CYS A 389 -4.21 4.73 33.32
N GLU A 390 -3.14 5.37 33.77
CA GLU A 390 -2.50 6.45 33.01
C GLU A 390 -1.66 5.88 31.84
N HIS A 391 -1.47 6.69 30.79
CA HIS A 391 -0.61 6.39 29.62
C HIS A 391 -1.17 5.40 28.59
N GLY A 392 -2.48 5.45 28.32
CA GLY A 392 -3.12 4.61 27.28
C GLY A 392 -2.53 4.76 25.88
N GLU A 393 -1.87 5.89 25.57
CA GLU A 393 -1.17 6.11 24.30
C GLU A 393 0.02 5.16 24.09
N LEU A 394 0.75 4.81 25.16
CA LEU A 394 1.90 3.90 25.05
C LEU A 394 1.45 2.47 24.76
N VAL A 395 0.36 2.05 25.39
CA VAL A 395 -0.27 0.73 25.17
C VAL A 395 -0.81 0.65 23.74
N TYR A 396 -1.46 1.72 23.26
CA TYR A 396 -1.91 1.82 21.88
C TYR A 396 -0.74 1.62 20.89
N HIS A 397 0.39 2.31 21.08
CA HIS A 397 1.54 2.14 20.18
C HIS A 397 2.20 0.77 20.27
N ALA A 398 2.22 0.14 21.44
CA ALA A 398 2.72 -1.22 21.61
C ALA A 398 1.85 -2.25 20.88
N LEU A 399 0.52 -2.15 21.02
CA LEU A 399 -0.42 -3.01 20.29
C LEU A 399 -0.33 -2.79 18.77
N GLN A 400 -0.23 -1.53 18.35
CA GLN A 400 -0.06 -1.20 16.92
C GLN A 400 1.26 -1.73 16.36
N LEU A 401 2.35 -1.71 17.14
CA LEU A 401 3.63 -2.30 16.75
C LEU A 401 3.51 -3.81 16.55
N VAL A 402 2.79 -4.52 17.44
CA VAL A 402 2.53 -5.96 17.29
C VAL A 402 1.72 -6.23 16.03
N ALA A 403 0.67 -5.46 15.78
CA ALA A 403 -0.16 -5.59 14.58
C ALA A 403 0.65 -5.36 13.30
N TYR A 404 1.44 -4.29 13.21
CA TYR A 404 2.30 -4.03 12.06
C TYR A 404 3.42 -5.05 11.90
N THR A 405 3.92 -5.63 12.99
CA THR A 405 4.90 -6.72 12.94
C THR A 405 4.26 -7.96 12.31
N ALA A 406 3.06 -8.33 12.74
CA ALA A 406 2.32 -9.43 12.14
C ALA A 406 2.05 -9.18 10.65
N LEU A 407 1.56 -8.00 10.28
CA LEU A 407 1.32 -7.64 8.87
C LEU A 407 2.62 -7.70 8.03
N GLY A 408 3.72 -7.14 8.54
CA GLY A 408 5.01 -7.14 7.84
C GLY A 408 5.63 -8.53 7.70
N ILE A 409 5.44 -9.42 8.67
CA ILE A 409 5.89 -10.82 8.58
C ILE A 409 5.11 -11.56 7.49
N LEU A 410 3.80 -11.33 7.40
CA LEU A 410 2.93 -12.01 6.44
C LEU A 410 3.14 -11.54 5.00
N ILE A 411 3.38 -10.24 4.80
CA ILE A 411 3.52 -9.62 3.48
C ILE A 411 4.68 -8.63 3.51
N MET A 412 5.75 -8.93 2.76
CA MET A 412 6.95 -8.10 2.64
C MET A 412 6.65 -6.63 2.32
N ARG A 413 5.72 -6.37 1.40
CA ARG A 413 5.31 -5.01 1.01
C ARG A 413 4.76 -4.18 2.18
N LEU A 414 4.19 -4.82 3.22
CA LEU A 414 3.59 -4.15 4.38
C LEU A 414 4.61 -3.74 5.45
N LYS A 415 5.90 -4.09 5.30
CA LYS A 415 6.96 -3.57 6.20
C LYS A 415 7.09 -2.05 6.17
N LEU A 416 6.56 -1.41 5.12
CA LEU A 416 6.35 0.04 5.01
C LEU A 416 5.64 0.66 6.24
N PHE A 417 4.77 -0.08 6.91
CA PHE A 417 4.12 0.39 8.14
C PHE A 417 4.94 0.08 9.39
N LEU A 418 5.61 -1.08 9.40
CA LEU A 418 6.40 -1.55 10.53
C LEU A 418 7.63 -0.67 10.78
N THR A 419 8.49 -0.46 9.78
CA THR A 419 9.79 0.20 9.98
C THR A 419 9.65 1.64 10.46
N PRO A 420 8.80 2.50 9.85
CA PRO A 420 8.67 3.87 10.33
C PRO A 420 7.97 3.96 11.69
N HIS A 421 7.06 3.04 12.01
CA HIS A 421 6.49 2.96 13.36
C HIS A 421 7.53 2.55 14.40
N MET A 422 8.46 1.64 14.05
CA MET A 422 9.63 1.34 14.87
C MET A 422 10.52 2.58 15.09
N CYS A 423 10.72 3.41 14.06
CA CYS A 423 11.48 4.68 14.21
C CYS A 423 10.79 5.65 15.19
N VAL A 424 9.45 5.75 15.15
CA VAL A 424 8.70 6.54 16.13
C VAL A 424 8.81 5.95 17.53
N MET A 425 8.72 4.62 17.68
CA MET A 425 8.91 3.94 18.96
C MET A 425 10.32 4.12 19.52
N ALA A 426 11.35 4.19 18.67
CA ALA A 426 12.72 4.46 19.09
C ALA A 426 12.87 5.84 19.76
N SER A 427 12.01 6.81 19.43
CA SER A 427 11.99 8.13 20.10
C SER A 427 11.71 8.05 21.60
N LEU A 428 11.00 7.01 22.06
CA LEU A 428 10.66 6.81 23.46
C LEU A 428 11.86 6.47 24.34
N ILE A 429 13.02 6.12 23.77
CA ILE A 429 14.28 6.05 24.51
C ILE A 429 14.58 7.40 25.18
N CYS A 430 14.23 8.51 24.54
CA CYS A 430 14.37 9.86 25.07
C CYS A 430 13.28 10.23 26.10
N SER A 431 12.30 9.36 26.35
CA SER A 431 11.16 9.67 27.23
C SER A 431 11.55 9.55 28.70
N ARG A 432 11.41 10.67 29.42
CA ARG A 432 11.56 10.70 30.88
C ARG A 432 10.49 9.89 31.61
N GLN A 433 9.33 9.66 30.99
CA GLN A 433 8.24 8.90 31.59
C GLN A 433 8.57 7.41 31.73
N LEU A 434 9.39 6.87 30.82
CA LEU A 434 9.80 5.46 30.83
C LEU A 434 11.16 5.25 31.51
N PHE A 435 12.12 6.14 31.23
CA PHE A 435 13.51 5.98 31.67
C PHE A 435 13.93 7.03 32.72
N GLY A 436 12.99 7.60 33.47
CA GLY A 436 13.26 8.61 34.50
C GLY A 436 14.36 8.18 35.49
N TRP A 437 14.36 6.92 35.92
CA TRP A 437 15.40 6.36 36.82
C TRP A 437 16.81 6.37 36.21
N LEU A 438 16.93 6.10 34.91
CA LEU A 438 18.22 6.08 34.20
C LEU A 438 18.76 7.51 34.05
N PHE A 439 17.87 8.45 33.75
CA PHE A 439 18.17 9.87 33.57
C PHE A 439 18.44 10.64 34.85
N CYS A 440 18.10 10.07 36.01
CA CYS A 440 18.58 10.58 37.30
C CYS A 440 20.07 10.31 37.53
N LYS A 441 20.65 9.27 36.90
CA LYS A 441 22.06 8.88 37.09
C LYS A 441 22.99 9.37 35.99
N VAL A 442 22.51 9.51 34.75
CA VAL A 442 23.31 9.89 33.59
C VAL A 442 22.60 10.99 32.81
N HIS A 443 23.37 11.96 32.29
CA HIS A 443 22.80 13.05 31.49
C HIS A 443 22.08 12.48 30.25
N PRO A 444 20.76 12.73 30.06
CA PRO A 444 19.96 12.12 28.98
C PRO A 444 20.54 12.30 27.59
N GLY A 445 21.12 13.49 27.33
CA GLY A 445 21.73 13.81 26.05
C GLY A 445 22.95 12.95 25.73
N ALA A 446 23.74 12.54 26.72
CA ALA A 446 24.95 11.74 26.50
C ALA A 446 24.61 10.32 26.04
N VAL A 447 23.59 9.69 26.67
CA VAL A 447 23.12 8.35 26.29
C VAL A 447 22.52 8.35 24.89
N VAL A 448 21.69 9.36 24.58
CA VAL A 448 21.07 9.49 23.25
C VAL A 448 22.14 9.77 22.18
N PHE A 449 23.13 10.62 22.47
CA PHE A 449 24.22 10.90 21.55
C PHE A 449 25.09 9.68 21.29
N ALA A 450 25.44 8.91 22.33
CA ALA A 450 26.20 7.66 22.17
C ALA A 450 25.43 6.64 21.33
N LEU A 451 24.11 6.49 21.55
CA LEU A 451 23.26 5.63 20.74
C LEU A 451 23.23 6.10 19.28
N LEU A 452 23.02 7.39 19.03
CA LEU A 452 22.99 7.95 17.66
C LEU A 452 24.33 7.79 16.95
N ALA A 453 25.45 7.95 17.66
CA ALA A 453 26.78 7.72 17.12
C ALA A 453 27.00 6.25 16.75
N ALA A 454 26.49 5.30 17.55
CA ALA A 454 26.54 3.89 17.20
C ALA A 454 25.64 3.55 15.99
N MET A 455 24.44 4.13 15.92
CA MET A 455 23.52 3.97 14.79
C MET A 455 24.07 4.53 13.48
N SER A 456 24.84 5.64 13.55
CA SER A 456 25.36 6.31 12.36
C SER A 456 26.47 5.54 11.64
N ILE A 457 27.19 4.65 12.32
CA ILE A 457 28.26 3.82 11.70
C ILE A 457 27.67 2.98 10.57
N GLN A 458 26.67 2.15 10.86
CA GLN A 458 26.00 1.35 9.83
C GLN A 458 25.03 2.21 8.99
N GLY A 459 24.37 3.20 9.61
CA GLY A 459 23.40 4.05 8.94
C GLY A 459 23.99 4.87 7.80
N SER A 460 25.21 5.40 7.96
CA SER A 460 25.92 6.15 6.91
C SER A 460 26.32 5.25 5.74
N ALA A 461 26.81 4.04 6.01
CA ALA A 461 27.12 3.05 4.98
C ALA A 461 25.88 2.67 4.15
N ASN A 462 24.72 2.51 4.81
CA ASN A 462 23.46 2.25 4.12
C ASN A 462 23.07 3.43 3.22
N LEU A 463 23.15 4.68 3.70
CA LEU A 463 22.83 5.88 2.93
C LEU A 463 23.75 6.03 1.71
N GLN A 464 25.06 5.85 1.91
CA GLN A 464 26.03 5.90 0.82
C GLN A 464 25.73 4.83 -0.24
N THR A 465 25.38 3.62 0.20
CA THR A 465 24.97 2.56 -0.73
C THR A 465 23.74 2.98 -1.54
N GLN A 466 22.72 3.60 -0.92
CA GLN A 466 21.52 4.05 -1.61
C GLN A 466 21.78 5.21 -2.58
N TRP A 467 22.62 6.19 -2.20
CA TRP A 467 22.97 7.32 -3.07
C TRP A 467 23.84 6.91 -4.26
N ASN A 468 24.63 5.85 -4.12
CA ASN A 468 25.43 5.32 -5.22
C ASN A 468 24.60 4.58 -6.28
N ILE A 469 23.32 4.27 -6.00
CA ILE A 469 22.45 3.62 -7.00
C ILE A 469 21.96 4.69 -7.99
N VAL A 470 22.75 4.93 -9.02
CA VAL A 470 22.32 5.69 -10.21
C VAL A 470 21.83 4.68 -11.23
N GLY A 471 20.51 4.67 -11.48
CA GLY A 471 19.89 3.78 -12.45
C GLY A 471 19.45 4.53 -13.69
N GLU A 472 20.14 4.33 -14.81
CA GLU A 472 19.61 4.70 -16.12
C GLU A 472 18.78 3.54 -16.65
N PHE A 473 17.49 3.79 -16.88
CA PHE A 473 16.65 2.77 -17.48
C PHE A 473 16.71 2.84 -19.00
N SER A 474 17.16 1.76 -19.62
CA SER A 474 17.06 1.53 -21.06
C SER A 474 16.44 0.15 -21.32
N ASN A 475 15.39 0.12 -22.15
CA ASN A 475 14.83 -1.13 -22.67
C ASN A 475 14.40 -0.90 -24.11
N LEU A 476 15.38 -0.97 -24.99
CA LEU A 476 15.21 -0.75 -26.41
C LEU A 476 14.14 -1.67 -27.04
N PRO A 477 14.07 -2.99 -26.75
CA PRO A 477 13.01 -3.85 -27.29
C PRO A 477 11.59 -3.38 -26.95
N GLN A 478 11.38 -2.90 -25.72
CA GLN A 478 10.08 -2.36 -25.33
C GLN A 478 9.77 -1.04 -26.04
N GLU A 479 10.78 -0.23 -26.32
CA GLU A 479 10.63 1.03 -27.06
C GLU A 479 10.24 0.77 -28.52
N GLU A 480 10.98 -0.10 -29.20
CA GLU A 480 10.71 -0.53 -30.57
C GLU A 480 9.31 -1.15 -30.71
N LEU A 481 8.90 -1.99 -29.75
CA LEU A 481 7.56 -2.57 -29.72
C LEU A 481 6.48 -1.48 -29.66
N ILE A 482 6.66 -0.47 -28.81
CA ILE A 482 5.67 0.61 -28.66
C ILE A 482 5.65 1.52 -29.89
N GLU A 483 6.81 1.80 -30.48
CA GLU A 483 6.88 2.52 -31.75
C GLU A 483 6.19 1.75 -32.87
N TRP A 484 6.45 0.44 -32.97
CA TRP A 484 5.77 -0.42 -33.92
C TRP A 484 4.24 -0.39 -33.73
N ILE A 485 3.76 -0.48 -32.49
CA ILE A 485 2.32 -0.37 -32.18
C ILE A 485 1.78 0.98 -32.65
N LYS A 486 2.48 2.08 -32.37
CA LYS A 486 2.03 3.43 -32.76
C LYS A 486 1.90 3.60 -34.27
N TYR A 487 2.92 3.18 -35.03
CA TYR A 487 3.03 3.44 -36.46
C TYR A 487 2.40 2.36 -37.34
N SER A 488 2.33 1.11 -36.87
CA SER A 488 1.93 -0.04 -37.70
C SER A 488 0.55 -0.60 -37.37
N THR A 489 -0.15 -0.08 -36.36
CA THR A 489 -1.47 -0.59 -35.95
C THR A 489 -2.52 0.51 -35.90
N LYS A 490 -3.78 0.12 -36.15
CA LYS A 490 -4.92 1.04 -36.09
C LYS A 490 -5.15 1.56 -34.66
N PRO A 491 -5.68 2.79 -34.49
CA PRO A 491 -5.96 3.35 -33.15
C PRO A 491 -6.92 2.54 -32.29
N ASP A 492 -7.83 1.79 -32.91
CA ASP A 492 -8.83 0.93 -32.27
C ASP A 492 -8.35 -0.51 -32.06
N ALA A 493 -7.11 -0.83 -32.45
CA ALA A 493 -6.56 -2.17 -32.29
C ALA A 493 -6.39 -2.55 -30.81
N VAL A 494 -6.98 -3.68 -30.43
CA VAL A 494 -7.04 -4.18 -29.06
C VAL A 494 -5.87 -5.11 -28.77
N PHE A 495 -5.17 -4.85 -27.66
CA PHE A 495 -4.01 -5.62 -27.21
C PHE A 495 -4.28 -6.46 -25.96
N ALA A 496 -3.70 -7.66 -25.94
CA ALA A 496 -3.60 -8.51 -24.75
C ALA A 496 -2.13 -8.83 -24.44
N GLY A 497 -1.79 -8.95 -23.16
CA GLY A 497 -0.41 -9.15 -22.73
C GLY A 497 -0.28 -9.25 -21.21
N ALA A 498 0.95 -9.38 -20.73
CA ALA A 498 1.21 -9.30 -19.29
C ALA A 498 0.83 -7.92 -18.75
N MET A 499 0.42 -7.86 -17.49
CA MET A 499 -0.04 -6.63 -16.86
C MET A 499 0.96 -5.46 -16.98
N PRO A 500 2.28 -5.64 -16.75
CA PRO A 500 3.28 -4.58 -16.89
C PRO A 500 3.29 -3.94 -18.28
N THR A 501 3.26 -4.79 -19.30
CA THR A 501 3.39 -4.40 -20.70
C THR A 501 2.14 -3.69 -21.19
N MET A 502 0.96 -4.16 -20.79
CA MET A 502 -0.30 -3.50 -21.13
C MET A 502 -0.40 -2.09 -20.55
N ALA A 503 0.11 -1.85 -19.33
CA ALA A 503 0.19 -0.50 -18.78
C ALA A 503 1.07 0.43 -19.62
N SER A 504 2.21 -0.08 -20.12
CA SER A 504 3.11 0.67 -21.00
C SER A 504 2.51 0.94 -22.39
N VAL A 505 1.79 -0.02 -22.97
CA VAL A 505 1.06 0.13 -24.24
C VAL A 505 -0.02 1.19 -24.09
N LYS A 506 -0.81 1.14 -23.03
CA LYS A 506 -1.85 2.15 -22.75
C LYS A 506 -1.24 3.55 -22.58
N LEU A 507 -0.22 3.69 -21.73
CA LEU A 507 0.43 4.97 -21.46
C LEU A 507 1.08 5.58 -22.71
N SER A 508 1.80 4.77 -23.48
CA SER A 508 2.67 5.28 -24.53
C SER A 508 1.96 5.30 -25.88
N ALA A 509 1.19 4.27 -26.24
CA ALA A 509 0.56 4.12 -27.56
C ALA A 509 -0.96 4.43 -27.56
N LEU A 510 -1.57 4.66 -26.38
CA LEU A 510 -3.00 4.96 -26.24
C LEU A 510 -3.92 3.96 -26.96
N ARG A 511 -3.55 2.67 -26.94
CA ARG A 511 -4.36 1.58 -27.52
C ARG A 511 -5.27 0.94 -26.46
N PRO A 512 -6.45 0.42 -26.85
CA PRO A 512 -7.27 -0.40 -25.98
C PRO A 512 -6.53 -1.65 -25.48
N VAL A 513 -6.62 -1.93 -24.19
CA VAL A 513 -6.02 -3.10 -23.54
C VAL A 513 -7.09 -3.92 -22.82
N VAL A 514 -6.86 -5.23 -22.76
CA VAL A 514 -7.80 -6.19 -22.14
C VAL A 514 -7.43 -6.55 -20.70
N ASN A 515 -6.18 -6.29 -20.31
CA ASN A 515 -5.61 -6.67 -19.02
C ASN A 515 -4.73 -5.54 -18.47
N HIS A 516 -4.65 -5.38 -17.15
CA HIS A 516 -3.86 -4.32 -16.52
C HIS A 516 -3.46 -4.69 -15.08
N PRO A 517 -2.49 -3.98 -14.46
CA PRO A 517 -1.95 -4.32 -13.12
C PRO A 517 -2.90 -4.27 -11.92
N HIS A 518 -4.13 -3.79 -12.07
CA HIS A 518 -5.02 -3.59 -10.93
C HIS A 518 -5.99 -4.77 -10.79
N TYR A 519 -5.59 -5.79 -10.02
CA TYR A 519 -6.17 -7.14 -10.04
C TYR A 519 -7.31 -7.41 -9.03
N GLU A 520 -7.92 -6.39 -8.43
CA GLU A 520 -8.87 -6.57 -7.31
C GLU A 520 -10.24 -7.13 -7.72
N ASP A 521 -10.71 -6.76 -8.92
CA ASP A 521 -12.05 -7.10 -9.38
C ASP A 521 -12.18 -8.53 -9.89
N ALA A 522 -13.25 -9.23 -9.49
CA ALA A 522 -13.49 -10.60 -9.90
C ALA A 522 -13.58 -10.80 -11.43
N GLY A 523 -14.20 -9.87 -12.15
CA GLY A 523 -14.32 -9.92 -13.61
C GLY A 523 -12.98 -9.75 -14.31
N LEU A 524 -12.14 -8.83 -13.84
CA LEU A 524 -10.79 -8.68 -14.34
C LEU A 524 -9.93 -9.90 -14.04
N ARG A 525 -10.02 -10.48 -12.83
CA ARG A 525 -9.26 -11.70 -12.48
C ARG A 525 -9.55 -12.84 -13.46
N ALA A 526 -10.81 -13.02 -13.82
CA ALA A 526 -11.22 -13.99 -14.85
C ALA A 526 -10.60 -13.67 -16.23
N ARG A 527 -10.58 -12.40 -16.64
CA ARG A 527 -9.97 -11.95 -17.91
C ARG A 527 -8.46 -12.15 -17.92
N THR A 528 -7.77 -11.77 -16.85
CA THR A 528 -6.33 -12.00 -16.69
C THR A 528 -6.02 -13.50 -16.80
N LYS A 529 -6.82 -14.36 -16.18
CA LYS A 529 -6.65 -15.81 -16.26
C LYS A 529 -6.71 -16.32 -17.70
N ILE A 530 -7.63 -15.77 -18.51
CA ILE A 530 -7.70 -16.06 -19.94
C ILE A 530 -6.44 -15.55 -20.67
N VAL A 531 -6.03 -14.30 -20.43
CA VAL A 531 -4.85 -13.71 -21.10
C VAL A 531 -3.58 -14.49 -20.75
N TYR A 532 -3.40 -14.87 -19.48
CA TYR A 532 -2.23 -15.64 -19.03
C TYR A 532 -2.25 -17.10 -19.48
N SER A 533 -3.38 -17.61 -20.00
CA SER A 533 -3.43 -18.97 -20.58
C SER A 533 -2.50 -19.14 -21.77
N MET A 534 -2.08 -18.05 -22.44
CA MET A 534 -1.06 -18.11 -23.49
C MET A 534 0.34 -18.51 -22.98
N TYR A 535 0.60 -18.37 -21.68
CA TYR A 535 1.84 -18.81 -21.02
C TYR A 535 1.72 -20.23 -20.45
N SER A 536 0.67 -20.97 -20.82
CA SER A 536 0.42 -22.33 -20.33
C SER A 536 0.66 -23.37 -21.41
N ARG A 537 0.56 -24.65 -21.03
CA ARG A 537 0.70 -25.80 -21.94
C ARG A 537 -0.56 -26.09 -22.77
N LYS A 538 -1.56 -25.19 -22.75
CA LYS A 538 -2.77 -25.32 -23.55
C LYS A 538 -2.47 -25.21 -25.05
N ALA A 539 -3.30 -25.87 -25.87
CA ALA A 539 -3.19 -25.77 -27.31
C ALA A 539 -3.41 -24.33 -27.79
N ALA A 540 -2.59 -23.86 -28.73
CA ALA A 540 -2.66 -22.52 -29.30
C ALA A 540 -4.06 -22.20 -29.88
N GLU A 541 -4.77 -23.19 -30.42
CA GLU A 541 -6.14 -23.03 -30.93
C GLU A 541 -7.15 -22.68 -29.83
N GLU A 542 -7.01 -23.30 -28.65
CA GLU A 542 -7.87 -23.02 -27.50
C GLU A 542 -7.61 -21.60 -26.99
N VAL A 543 -6.35 -21.23 -26.80
CA VAL A 543 -5.95 -19.88 -26.37
C VAL A 543 -6.45 -18.83 -27.35
N LYS A 544 -6.27 -19.05 -28.66
CA LYS A 544 -6.77 -18.15 -29.71
C LYS A 544 -8.29 -17.97 -29.61
N ARG A 545 -9.04 -19.06 -29.41
CA ARG A 545 -10.50 -19.01 -29.28
C ARG A 545 -10.92 -18.13 -28.10
N GLU A 546 -10.27 -18.27 -26.94
CA GLU A 546 -10.59 -17.47 -25.76
C GLU A 546 -10.17 -15.99 -25.91
N LEU A 547 -9.02 -15.71 -26.53
CA LEU A 547 -8.61 -14.32 -26.81
C LEU A 547 -9.55 -13.62 -27.80
N VAL A 548 -10.05 -14.34 -28.80
CA VAL A 548 -11.04 -13.81 -29.76
C VAL A 548 -12.36 -13.48 -29.06
N LYS A 549 -12.79 -14.26 -28.06
CA LYS A 549 -13.98 -13.90 -27.23
C LYS A 549 -13.80 -12.58 -26.51
N LEU A 550 -12.57 -12.22 -26.14
CA LEU A 550 -12.22 -10.93 -25.53
C LEU A 550 -12.02 -9.81 -26.57
N HIS A 551 -12.30 -10.07 -27.86
CA HIS A 551 -12.17 -9.12 -28.96
C HIS A 551 -10.72 -8.60 -29.14
N VAL A 552 -9.73 -9.44 -28.84
CA VAL A 552 -8.31 -9.11 -28.99
C VAL A 552 -7.90 -9.18 -30.47
N ASN A 553 -7.20 -8.15 -30.96
CA ASN A 553 -6.62 -8.15 -32.31
C ASN A 553 -5.16 -8.61 -32.30
N TYR A 554 -4.39 -8.18 -31.30
CA TYR A 554 -2.97 -8.50 -31.15
C TYR A 554 -2.70 -8.98 -29.71
N TYR A 555 -1.87 -10.03 -29.58
CA TYR A 555 -1.36 -10.44 -28.27
C TYR A 555 0.17 -10.27 -28.24
N ILE A 556 0.70 -9.89 -27.08
CA ILE A 556 2.12 -9.68 -26.85
C ILE A 556 2.61 -10.81 -25.96
N LEU A 557 3.49 -11.65 -26.50
CA LEU A 557 4.12 -12.76 -25.80
C LEU A 557 5.53 -12.35 -25.37
N GLU A 558 5.79 -12.42 -24.07
CA GLU A 558 7.10 -12.12 -23.50
C GLU A 558 7.83 -13.42 -23.14
N GLU A 559 9.01 -13.64 -23.74
CA GLU A 559 9.81 -14.86 -23.52
C GLU A 559 10.19 -15.07 -22.04
N SER A 560 10.38 -13.98 -21.31
CA SER A 560 10.73 -13.99 -19.89
C SER A 560 9.69 -14.71 -19.00
N TRP A 561 8.43 -14.76 -19.44
CA TRP A 561 7.36 -15.47 -18.74
C TRP A 561 7.27 -16.94 -19.16
N CYS A 562 7.73 -17.29 -20.36
CA CYS A 562 7.77 -18.66 -20.87
C CYS A 562 8.99 -19.45 -20.33
N MET A 563 10.17 -18.83 -20.28
CA MET A 563 11.45 -19.53 -20.06
C MET A 563 11.97 -19.49 -18.61
N ARG A 564 11.24 -18.85 -17.68
CA ARG A 564 11.72 -18.64 -16.30
C ARG A 564 11.84 -19.96 -15.52
N ARG A 565 13.08 -20.39 -15.25
CA ARG A 565 13.40 -21.62 -14.48
C ARG A 565 13.58 -21.42 -12.96
N SER A 566 13.24 -20.27 -12.38
CA SER A 566 13.53 -20.00 -10.95
C SER A 566 12.34 -20.31 -10.03
N LYS A 567 12.58 -21.19 -9.03
CA LYS A 567 11.76 -21.59 -7.86
C LYS A 567 10.27 -21.84 -8.12
N LEU A 568 9.78 -23.10 -8.08
CA LEU A 568 8.40 -23.61 -7.84
C LEU A 568 7.15 -22.82 -8.35
N CYS A 569 7.36 -21.78 -9.13
CA CYS A 569 6.47 -20.68 -9.50
C CYS A 569 6.63 -20.46 -10.99
N GLN A 570 6.39 -21.51 -11.77
CA GLN A 570 6.13 -21.33 -13.18
C GLN A 570 4.68 -20.85 -13.35
N PRO A 571 4.41 -19.91 -14.27
CA PRO A 571 3.08 -19.76 -14.85
C PRO A 571 2.55 -21.11 -15.35
N GLU A 572 3.44 -21.98 -15.86
CA GLU A 572 3.12 -23.38 -16.20
C GLU A 572 2.66 -24.24 -15.00
N THR A 573 3.13 -24.00 -13.78
CA THR A 573 2.65 -24.72 -12.57
C THR A 573 1.39 -24.10 -11.98
N ALA A 574 1.20 -22.78 -12.12
CA ALA A 574 -0.02 -22.09 -11.71
C ALA A 574 -1.19 -22.38 -12.65
N VAL A 575 -0.92 -22.48 -13.94
CA VAL A 575 -1.88 -22.95 -14.93
C VAL A 575 -1.92 -24.48 -14.99
N GLY A 576 -0.82 -25.19 -14.76
CA GLY A 576 -0.78 -26.67 -14.67
C GLY A 576 -1.50 -27.25 -13.44
N SER A 577 -1.86 -26.40 -12.46
CA SER A 577 -2.83 -26.76 -11.43
C SER A 577 -4.25 -26.99 -12.00
N TRP A 578 -4.54 -26.56 -13.23
CA TRP A 578 -5.76 -26.95 -13.95
C TRP A 578 -5.76 -28.42 -14.37
N ASP A 579 -4.60 -28.98 -14.69
CA ASP A 579 -4.51 -30.33 -15.29
C ASP A 579 -4.50 -31.46 -14.26
N ARG A 580 -4.57 -31.17 -12.96
CA ARG A 580 -4.67 -32.24 -11.94
C ARG A 580 -5.99 -33.01 -11.94
N ASN A 581 -6.96 -32.63 -12.77
CA ASN A 581 -8.15 -33.45 -13.04
C ASN A 581 -8.05 -34.26 -14.36
N VAL A 582 -6.91 -34.25 -15.04
CA VAL A 582 -6.69 -35.02 -16.27
C VAL A 582 -5.37 -35.77 -16.10
N MET A 583 -5.45 -36.88 -15.36
CA MET A 583 -4.39 -37.87 -15.27
C MET A 583 -4.29 -38.56 -16.63
N PHE A 584 -3.42 -38.07 -17.52
CA PHE A 584 -3.03 -38.80 -18.72
C PHE A 584 -1.51 -38.88 -18.81
N HIS A 585 -1.04 -40.12 -18.88
CA HIS A 585 0.33 -40.51 -19.15
C HIS A 585 0.89 -39.78 -20.37
N ASP A 586 2.14 -39.33 -20.25
CA ASP A 586 2.96 -38.84 -21.37
C ASP A 586 2.92 -39.82 -22.56
N PRO A 587 2.59 -39.38 -23.78
CA PRO A 587 3.07 -40.02 -24.99
C PRO A 587 4.29 -39.26 -25.56
N PRO A 588 5.18 -39.97 -26.28
CA PRO A 588 6.45 -39.43 -26.71
C PRO A 588 6.30 -38.38 -27.82
N ALA A 589 7.27 -37.46 -27.84
CA ALA A 589 7.41 -36.37 -28.78
C ALA A 589 7.18 -36.80 -30.24
N THR A 590 6.24 -36.14 -30.91
CA THR A 590 6.12 -36.14 -32.37
C THR A 590 6.27 -34.72 -32.89
N GLN A 591 7.32 -34.52 -33.68
CA GLN A 591 7.56 -33.36 -34.52
C GLN A 591 6.33 -33.09 -35.40
N ALA A 592 5.86 -31.84 -35.41
CA ALA A 592 4.87 -31.38 -36.37
C ALA A 592 5.50 -30.24 -37.20
N ASN A 593 5.42 -30.44 -38.52
CA ASN A 593 6.06 -29.71 -39.60
C ASN A 593 5.64 -28.24 -39.74
N ASP A 594 6.53 -27.50 -40.41
CA ASP A 594 6.42 -26.13 -40.88
C ASP A 594 5.16 -25.83 -41.73
N GLU A 595 4.51 -24.69 -41.47
CA GLU A 595 3.91 -23.80 -42.48
C GLU A 595 3.78 -22.35 -41.93
N PRO A 596 3.79 -21.30 -42.80
CA PRO A 596 4.44 -20.03 -42.48
C PRO A 596 3.45 -18.90 -42.18
N TRP A 597 3.15 -18.65 -40.90
CA TRP A 597 2.55 -17.39 -40.44
C TRP A 597 3.13 -16.94 -39.09
N SER A 598 4.44 -16.73 -39.05
CA SER A 598 5.08 -15.95 -37.98
C SER A 598 6.08 -14.99 -38.61
N LYS A 599 5.78 -13.69 -38.61
CA LYS A 599 6.86 -12.69 -38.66
C LYS A 599 7.47 -12.62 -37.27
N SER A 600 8.30 -13.62 -36.96
CA SER A 600 9.30 -13.56 -35.89
C SER A 600 10.41 -12.62 -36.36
N LEU A 601 10.59 -11.48 -35.70
CA LEU A 601 11.81 -10.70 -35.83
C LEU A 601 12.95 -11.49 -35.18
N HIS A 602 13.67 -12.26 -35.98
CA HIS A 602 14.98 -12.78 -35.62
C HIS A 602 16.02 -11.74 -36.05
N VAL A 603 16.67 -11.08 -35.07
CA VAL A 603 17.90 -10.33 -35.31
C VAL A 603 19.07 -11.28 -35.05
N PRO A 604 19.94 -11.56 -36.05
CA PRO A 604 21.08 -12.44 -35.88
C PRO A 604 22.17 -11.73 -35.06
N TRP A 605 22.64 -12.39 -34.01
CA TRP A 605 23.85 -12.02 -33.29
C TRP A 605 25.06 -12.37 -34.15
N THR A 606 25.74 -11.37 -34.71
CA THR A 606 27.11 -11.53 -35.19
C THR A 606 28.07 -11.12 -34.07
N LEU A 607 28.69 -12.13 -33.46
CA LEU A 607 29.92 -12.01 -32.67
C LEU A 607 31.07 -11.61 -33.60
N ALA A 608 31.79 -10.55 -33.26
CA ALA A 608 33.20 -10.37 -33.62
C ALA A 608 33.87 -9.38 -32.66
N GLU A 609 34.78 -9.94 -31.85
CA GLU A 609 35.94 -9.40 -31.12
C GLU A 609 35.81 -8.18 -30.20
#